data_AF-A0AAW2T4H0-F1
#
_entry.id   AF-A0AAW2T4H0-F1
#
_cell.length_a   1.000
_cell.length_b   1.000
_cell.length_c   1.000
_cell.angle_alpha   90.00
_cell.angle_beta   90.00
_cell.angle_gamma   90.00
#
_symmetry.space_group_name_H-M   'P 1'
#
loop_
_entity.id
_entity.type
_entity.pdbx_description
1 polymer ?
#
loop_
_entity_poly.entity_id
_entity_poly.type
_entity_poly.pdbx_seq_one_letter_code
_entity_poly.pdbx_strand_id
1 'polypeptide(L)'
;MHFAAQTHVDNSFGNSFEFIKNNVYGTCVLLEACKSFGHIKRFIHVSTDEVYGETDENATVGNDEASQLLPTNPYAASKAGAEMIVMAYGQSYGLPVIITRGNNVYGPHQFPEKLVPKFILLAMKGKALPIHGDGSNVRNYLYCEDVTEAFDTILHRGEVGHVYNVGTDEEKKVIDVAMDICRLFSLDPSTFIKFVENRPFNDKRYFLDTQKLRRLGWSEKTKWDDGLRKTMEWYVRNPDWWGDISAALLPHPRMLSFPWIRKEHIKVGVNESSHAPQNSEQEQIRCRKKGPIALRKSRL
;
A
#
# COMPACT_ATOMS: atom_id res chain seq x y z
N MET A 1 -10.80 -16.59 -10.31
CA MET A 1 -10.13 -15.96 -9.16
C MET A 1 -10.37 -14.47 -9.21
N HIS A 2 -10.73 -13.84 -8.10
CA HIS A 2 -11.08 -12.42 -8.02
C HIS A 2 -10.03 -11.64 -7.25
N PHE A 3 -9.20 -10.88 -7.98
CA PHE A 3 -8.12 -10.03 -7.45
C PHE A 3 -8.46 -8.53 -7.49
N ALA A 4 -9.43 -8.12 -8.31
CA ALA A 4 -9.66 -6.71 -8.59
C ALA A 4 -10.13 -5.95 -7.34
N ALA A 5 -9.36 -4.95 -6.93
CA ALA A 5 -9.62 -4.14 -5.74
C ALA A 5 -8.82 -2.83 -5.79
N GLN A 6 -9.26 -1.84 -5.02
CA GLN A 6 -8.41 -0.75 -4.52
C GLN A 6 -7.65 -1.26 -3.29
N THR A 7 -6.32 -1.08 -3.27
CA THR A 7 -5.44 -1.78 -2.30
C THR A 7 -4.47 -0.90 -1.52
N HIS A 8 -4.43 0.41 -1.76
CA HIS A 8 -3.46 1.30 -1.11
C HIS A 8 -4.04 1.92 0.17
N VAL A 9 -3.57 1.49 1.33
CA VAL A 9 -4.07 1.95 2.65
C VAL A 9 -4.07 3.47 2.78
N ASP A 10 -2.98 4.17 2.41
CA ASP A 10 -2.95 5.64 2.48
C ASP A 10 -4.04 6.29 1.62
N ASN A 11 -4.31 5.73 0.44
CA ASN A 11 -5.32 6.29 -0.47
C ASN A 11 -6.74 6.05 0.06
N SER A 12 -6.92 5.07 0.96
CA SER A 12 -8.23 4.78 1.56
C SER A 12 -8.66 5.89 2.53
N PHE A 13 -7.70 6.58 3.16
CA PHE A 13 -7.93 7.75 3.97
C PHE A 13 -8.23 8.96 3.07
N GLY A 14 -9.51 9.32 2.99
CA GLY A 14 -10.01 10.41 2.13
C GLY A 14 -10.62 9.97 0.80
N ASN A 15 -10.57 8.67 0.45
CA ASN A 15 -11.23 8.11 -0.73
C ASN A 15 -12.02 6.81 -0.42
N SER A 16 -12.50 6.66 0.82
CA SER A 16 -13.16 5.44 1.29
C SER A 16 -14.38 5.02 0.43
N PHE A 17 -15.11 5.97 -0.15
CA PHE A 17 -16.22 5.68 -1.07
C PHE A 17 -15.79 4.85 -2.28
N GLU A 18 -14.66 5.16 -2.91
CA GLU A 18 -14.16 4.39 -4.05
C GLU A 18 -13.67 2.99 -3.62
N PHE A 19 -13.18 2.83 -2.39
CA PHE A 19 -12.86 1.51 -1.84
C PHE A 19 -14.12 0.67 -1.64
N ILE A 20 -15.19 1.23 -1.07
CA ILE A 20 -16.47 0.51 -0.94
C ILE A 20 -17.05 0.16 -2.31
N LYS A 21 -17.05 1.12 -3.25
CA LYS A 21 -17.55 0.90 -4.61
C LYS A 21 -16.78 -0.21 -5.34
N ASN A 22 -15.46 -0.20 -5.30
CA ASN A 22 -14.67 -1.18 -6.02
C ASN A 22 -14.61 -2.53 -5.29
N ASN A 23 -14.34 -2.51 -3.99
CA ASN A 23 -14.07 -3.74 -3.24
C ASN A 23 -15.38 -4.45 -2.84
N VAL A 24 -16.38 -3.72 -2.35
CA VAL A 24 -17.63 -4.30 -1.86
C VAL A 24 -18.64 -4.43 -3.00
N TYR A 25 -19.03 -3.30 -3.60
CA TYR A 25 -20.04 -3.31 -4.67
C TYR A 25 -19.55 -4.07 -5.91
N GLY A 26 -18.30 -3.85 -6.34
CA GLY A 26 -17.70 -4.62 -7.44
C GLY A 26 -17.68 -6.13 -7.19
N THR A 27 -17.40 -6.57 -5.97
CA THR A 27 -17.49 -7.99 -5.60
C THR A 27 -18.92 -8.51 -5.66
N CYS A 28 -19.90 -7.75 -5.18
CA CYS A 28 -21.32 -8.09 -5.28
C CYS A 28 -21.76 -8.26 -6.75
N VAL A 29 -21.37 -7.34 -7.64
CA VAL A 29 -21.66 -7.43 -9.08
C VAL A 29 -21.09 -8.71 -9.68
N LEU A 30 -19.84 -9.05 -9.37
CA LEU A 30 -19.20 -10.26 -9.89
C LEU A 30 -19.89 -11.53 -9.35
N LEU A 31 -20.27 -11.55 -8.08
CA LEU A 31 -20.99 -12.67 -7.47
C LEU A 31 -22.38 -12.87 -8.10
N GLU A 32 -23.13 -11.79 -8.36
CA GLU A 32 -24.39 -11.86 -9.11
C GLU A 32 -24.18 -12.44 -10.50
N ALA A 33 -23.16 -12.00 -11.22
CA ALA A 33 -22.84 -12.55 -12.54
C ALA A 33 -22.48 -14.06 -12.47
N CYS A 34 -21.69 -14.47 -11.47
CA CYS A 34 -21.38 -15.89 -11.25
C CYS A 34 -22.63 -16.72 -10.92
N LYS A 35 -23.53 -16.19 -10.09
CA LYS A 35 -24.82 -16.82 -9.75
C LYS A 35 -25.67 -16.99 -11.00
N SER A 36 -25.84 -15.94 -11.80
CA SER A 36 -26.61 -15.98 -13.04
C SER A 36 -26.00 -16.92 -14.09
N PHE A 37 -24.67 -17.02 -14.14
CA PHE A 37 -23.99 -17.94 -15.05
C PHE A 37 -24.15 -19.42 -14.64
N GLY A 38 -24.22 -19.72 -13.34
CA GLY A 38 -24.58 -21.05 -12.82
C GLY A 38 -23.57 -22.19 -13.02
N HIS A 39 -22.48 -21.97 -13.77
CA HIS A 39 -21.50 -23.02 -14.10
C HIS A 39 -20.09 -22.79 -13.53
N ILE A 40 -19.92 -21.85 -12.59
CA ILE A 40 -18.63 -21.64 -11.93
C ILE A 40 -18.33 -22.83 -11.02
N LYS A 41 -17.13 -23.42 -11.17
CA LYS A 41 -16.67 -24.53 -10.31
C LYS A 41 -16.08 -24.07 -8.99
N ARG A 42 -15.36 -22.94 -9.00
CA ARG A 42 -14.76 -22.31 -7.81
C ARG A 42 -14.70 -20.80 -7.99
N PHE A 43 -15.17 -20.07 -6.98
CA PHE A 43 -15.02 -18.63 -6.86
C PHE A 43 -14.02 -18.33 -5.74
N ILE A 44 -12.75 -18.12 -6.11
CA ILE A 44 -11.70 -17.78 -5.14
C ILE A 44 -11.63 -16.26 -4.98
N HIS A 45 -11.98 -15.75 -3.81
CA HIS A 45 -11.89 -14.34 -3.43
C HIS A 45 -10.57 -14.05 -2.72
N VAL A 46 -9.77 -13.15 -3.29
CA VAL A 46 -8.46 -12.80 -2.71
C VAL A 46 -8.63 -11.59 -1.80
N SER A 47 -8.35 -11.81 -0.52
CA SER A 47 -8.40 -10.83 0.56
C SER A 47 -7.01 -10.64 1.21
N THR A 48 -6.97 -10.07 2.41
CA THR A 48 -5.76 -9.58 3.08
C THR A 48 -5.77 -9.97 4.55
N ASP A 49 -4.61 -10.11 5.16
CA ASP A 49 -4.46 -10.26 6.62
C ASP A 49 -4.96 -9.04 7.41
N GLU A 50 -4.90 -7.84 6.85
CA GLU A 50 -5.39 -6.61 7.49
C GLU A 50 -6.87 -6.67 7.93
N VAL A 51 -7.67 -7.61 7.42
CA VAL A 51 -9.06 -7.81 7.88
C VAL A 51 -9.13 -8.27 9.34
N TYR A 52 -8.08 -8.88 9.86
CA TYR A 52 -7.96 -9.27 11.26
C TYR A 52 -7.61 -8.09 12.18
N GLY A 53 -7.08 -6.99 11.63
CA GLY A 53 -6.56 -5.88 12.41
C GLY A 53 -5.23 -6.19 13.10
N GLU A 54 -4.85 -5.30 14.02
CA GLU A 54 -3.60 -5.39 14.76
C GLU A 54 -3.54 -6.63 15.67
N THR A 55 -2.41 -7.35 15.61
CA THR A 55 -2.10 -8.43 16.55
C THR A 55 -1.20 -7.92 17.69
N ASP A 56 -1.43 -8.40 18.92
CA ASP A 56 -0.57 -8.09 20.07
C ASP A 56 0.90 -8.45 19.79
N GLU A 57 1.82 -7.57 20.18
CA GLU A 57 3.26 -7.77 20.01
C GLU A 57 3.77 -9.05 20.71
N ASN A 58 3.12 -9.47 21.79
CA ASN A 58 3.47 -10.66 22.56
C ASN A 58 2.70 -11.92 22.13
N ALA A 59 1.86 -11.84 21.09
CA ALA A 59 1.12 -12.99 20.60
C ALA A 59 2.09 -14.07 20.10
N THR A 60 1.96 -15.28 20.66
CA THR A 60 2.73 -16.47 20.27
C THR A 60 2.04 -17.31 19.20
N VAL A 61 0.74 -17.08 18.99
CA VAL A 61 -0.09 -17.73 17.97
C VAL A 61 -0.70 -16.64 17.09
N GLY A 62 -0.60 -16.83 15.77
CA GLY A 62 -1.17 -15.91 14.79
C GLY A 62 -2.69 -16.08 14.67
N ASN A 63 -3.33 -15.14 13.98
CA ASN A 63 -4.74 -15.21 13.67
C ASN A 63 -5.00 -16.39 12.71
N ASP A 64 -5.83 -17.33 13.13
CA ASP A 64 -6.31 -18.42 12.28
C ASP A 64 -7.51 -17.97 11.42
N GLU A 65 -8.04 -18.86 10.58
CA GLU A 65 -9.16 -18.50 9.71
C GLU A 65 -10.49 -18.22 10.43
N ALA A 66 -10.63 -18.67 11.68
CA ALA A 66 -11.80 -18.48 12.52
C ALA A 66 -11.73 -17.20 13.37
N SER A 67 -10.57 -16.57 13.42
CA SER A 67 -10.33 -15.34 14.16
C SER A 67 -11.24 -14.21 13.69
N GLN A 68 -11.64 -13.35 14.62
CA GLN A 68 -12.57 -12.26 14.37
C GLN A 68 -11.96 -11.24 13.40
N LEU A 69 -12.77 -10.72 12.49
CA LEU A 69 -12.36 -9.61 11.63
C LEU A 69 -12.50 -8.28 12.38
N LEU A 70 -11.39 -7.60 12.61
CA LEU A 70 -11.31 -6.32 13.33
C LEU A 70 -10.55 -5.27 12.51
N PRO A 71 -11.01 -4.94 11.28
CA PRO A 71 -10.29 -4.02 10.40
C PRO A 71 -10.14 -2.62 11.01
N THR A 72 -8.94 -2.06 10.94
CA THR A 72 -8.55 -0.79 11.59
C THR A 72 -8.53 0.40 10.62
N ASN A 73 -8.62 0.15 9.32
CA ASN A 73 -8.56 1.18 8.28
C ASN A 73 -9.63 0.97 7.18
N PRO A 74 -9.98 2.02 6.40
CA PRO A 74 -11.06 1.92 5.40
C PRO A 74 -10.82 0.88 4.29
N TYR A 75 -9.55 0.64 3.91
CA TYR A 75 -9.20 -0.43 2.98
C TYR A 75 -9.55 -1.79 3.57
N ALA A 76 -9.02 -2.12 4.75
CA ALA A 76 -9.27 -3.38 5.43
C ALA A 76 -10.77 -3.60 5.67
N ALA A 77 -11.49 -2.55 6.09
CA ALA A 77 -12.94 -2.62 6.30
C ALA A 77 -13.71 -2.93 5.00
N SER A 78 -13.30 -2.34 3.87
CA SER A 78 -13.90 -2.65 2.57
C SER A 78 -13.61 -4.08 2.11
N LYS A 79 -12.43 -4.63 2.43
CA LYS A 79 -12.08 -6.03 2.14
C LYS A 79 -12.87 -7.00 3.01
N ALA A 80 -12.96 -6.74 4.32
CA ALA A 80 -13.79 -7.51 5.23
C ALA A 80 -15.28 -7.48 4.82
N GLY A 81 -15.81 -6.31 4.43
CA GLY A 81 -17.17 -6.18 3.91
C GLY A 81 -17.41 -7.00 2.65
N ALA A 82 -16.44 -7.05 1.73
CA ALA A 82 -16.53 -7.92 0.55
C ALA A 82 -16.54 -9.41 0.94
N GLU A 83 -15.74 -9.83 1.91
CA GLU A 83 -15.75 -11.20 2.42
C GLU A 83 -17.12 -11.60 2.99
N MET A 84 -17.76 -10.72 3.77
CA MET A 84 -19.09 -11.00 4.33
C MET A 84 -20.12 -11.26 3.23
N ILE A 85 -20.06 -10.50 2.12
CA ILE A 85 -20.92 -10.73 0.96
C ILE A 85 -20.57 -12.07 0.29
N VAL A 86 -19.29 -12.37 0.06
CA VAL A 86 -18.87 -13.65 -0.53
C VAL A 86 -19.36 -14.84 0.30
N MET A 87 -19.22 -14.78 1.61
CA MET A 87 -19.70 -15.83 2.53
C MET A 87 -21.23 -15.97 2.46
N ALA A 88 -21.96 -14.86 2.47
CA ALA A 88 -23.42 -14.88 2.33
C ALA A 88 -23.86 -15.50 1.00
N TYR A 89 -23.15 -15.24 -0.09
CA TYR A 89 -23.47 -15.83 -1.39
C TYR A 89 -23.17 -17.34 -1.46
N GLY A 90 -22.10 -17.78 -0.80
CA GLY A 90 -21.84 -19.21 -0.59
C GLY A 90 -22.97 -19.89 0.17
N GLN A 91 -23.42 -19.28 1.27
CA GLN A 91 -24.45 -19.84 2.14
C GLN A 91 -25.86 -19.79 1.53
N SER A 92 -26.25 -18.66 0.96
CA SER A 92 -27.61 -18.42 0.47
C SER A 92 -27.88 -18.98 -0.92
N TYR A 93 -26.85 -19.06 -1.77
CA TYR A 93 -27.00 -19.46 -3.18
C TYR A 93 -26.17 -20.68 -3.56
N GLY A 94 -25.42 -21.28 -2.62
CA GLY A 94 -24.59 -22.46 -2.88
C GLY A 94 -23.43 -22.18 -3.85
N LEU A 95 -23.02 -20.92 -4.01
CA LEU A 95 -21.87 -20.59 -4.84
C LEU A 95 -20.59 -21.24 -4.27
N PRO A 96 -19.74 -21.86 -5.10
CA PRO A 96 -18.58 -22.60 -4.61
C PRO A 96 -17.43 -21.65 -4.26
N VAL A 97 -17.61 -20.87 -3.19
CA VAL A 97 -16.68 -19.82 -2.77
C VAL A 97 -15.51 -20.38 -1.96
N ILE A 98 -14.34 -19.78 -2.12
CA ILE A 98 -13.16 -19.97 -1.29
C ILE A 98 -12.58 -18.59 -1.03
N ILE A 99 -12.12 -18.30 0.17
CA ILE A 99 -11.49 -17.01 0.50
C ILE A 99 -10.02 -17.26 0.83
N THR A 100 -9.14 -16.37 0.39
CA THR A 100 -7.73 -16.39 0.80
C THR A 100 -7.38 -15.08 1.49
N ARG A 101 -6.62 -15.11 2.58
CA ARG A 101 -6.13 -13.91 3.28
C ARG A 101 -4.62 -13.93 3.27
N GLY A 102 -4.01 -12.99 2.56
CA GLY A 102 -2.57 -12.97 2.32
C GLY A 102 -1.81 -11.93 3.14
N ASN A 103 -0.54 -12.21 3.45
CA ASN A 103 0.41 -11.21 3.93
C ASN A 103 0.83 -10.20 2.85
N ASN A 104 1.71 -9.25 3.20
CA ASN A 104 2.31 -8.33 2.25
C ASN A 104 3.09 -9.08 1.17
N VAL A 105 2.60 -8.98 -0.08
CA VAL A 105 3.28 -9.54 -1.24
C VAL A 105 4.36 -8.59 -1.74
N TYR A 106 5.49 -9.13 -2.20
CA TYR A 106 6.52 -8.36 -2.92
C TYR A 106 7.09 -9.15 -4.10
N GLY A 107 7.61 -8.43 -5.09
CA GLY A 107 8.17 -9.06 -6.29
C GLY A 107 8.18 -8.15 -7.53
N PRO A 108 8.57 -8.74 -8.68
CA PRO A 108 8.38 -8.14 -10.01
C PRO A 108 6.97 -7.58 -10.23
N HIS A 109 6.85 -6.54 -11.05
CA HIS A 109 5.57 -5.91 -11.43
C HIS A 109 4.74 -5.32 -10.28
N GLN A 110 5.29 -5.14 -9.07
CA GLN A 110 4.59 -4.41 -8.02
C GLN A 110 4.61 -2.90 -8.29
N PHE A 111 3.47 -2.22 -8.19
CA PHE A 111 3.44 -0.78 -8.44
C PHE A 111 4.22 -0.02 -7.34
N PRO A 112 5.05 1.01 -7.67
CA PRO A 112 6.02 1.60 -6.75
C PRO A 112 5.45 2.60 -5.73
N GLU A 113 4.16 2.46 -5.39
CA GLU A 113 3.58 3.06 -4.20
C GLU A 113 3.83 2.20 -2.95
N LYS A 114 4.04 0.89 -3.14
CA LYS A 114 4.30 -0.10 -2.08
C LYS A 114 5.75 0.00 -1.59
N LEU A 115 6.00 -0.43 -0.36
CA LEU A 115 7.25 -0.20 0.36
C LEU A 115 8.51 -0.67 -0.40
N VAL A 116 8.58 -1.97 -0.68
CA VAL A 116 9.75 -2.61 -1.32
C VAL A 116 10.11 -1.96 -2.67
N PRO A 117 9.19 -1.85 -3.65
CA PRO A 117 9.52 -1.23 -4.94
C PRO A 117 9.82 0.26 -4.82
N LYS A 118 9.14 1.00 -3.92
CA LYS A 118 9.44 2.41 -3.65
C LYS A 118 10.88 2.59 -3.17
N PHE A 119 11.30 1.79 -2.20
CA PHE A 119 12.65 1.86 -1.63
C PHE A 119 13.72 1.47 -2.65
N ILE A 120 13.49 0.40 -3.42
CA ILE A 120 14.40 0.01 -4.51
C ILE A 120 14.58 1.17 -5.50
N LEU A 121 13.49 1.78 -5.97
CA LEU A 121 13.57 2.86 -6.96
C LEU A 121 14.13 4.17 -6.40
N LEU A 122 13.90 4.46 -5.12
CA LEU A 122 14.53 5.60 -4.46
C LEU A 122 16.04 5.37 -4.30
N ALA A 123 16.45 4.17 -3.88
CA ALA A 123 17.86 3.79 -3.78
C ALA A 123 18.57 3.86 -5.15
N MET A 124 17.94 3.33 -6.21
CA MET A 124 18.43 3.46 -7.60
C MET A 124 18.63 4.92 -8.03
N LYS A 125 17.82 5.84 -7.51
CA LYS A 125 17.88 7.27 -7.80
C LYS A 125 18.80 8.05 -6.84
N GLY A 126 19.48 7.37 -5.91
CA GLY A 126 20.30 8.03 -4.88
C GLY A 126 19.48 8.94 -3.96
N LYS A 127 18.20 8.62 -3.74
CA LYS A 127 17.28 9.40 -2.89
C LYS A 127 17.06 8.71 -1.55
N ALA A 128 16.67 9.52 -0.56
CA ALA A 128 16.32 9.02 0.77
C ALA A 128 15.13 8.04 0.74
N LEU A 129 15.17 7.04 1.63
CA LEU A 129 14.11 6.05 1.85
C LEU A 129 13.24 6.54 3.00
N PRO A 130 11.99 7.00 2.74
CA PRO A 130 11.12 7.52 3.79
C PRO A 130 10.49 6.39 4.61
N ILE A 131 10.70 6.41 5.91
CA ILE A 131 10.09 5.48 6.86
C ILE A 131 9.02 6.22 7.67
N HIS A 132 7.82 5.68 7.71
CA HIS A 132 6.72 6.23 8.51
C HIS A 132 6.93 5.91 10.01
N GLY A 133 6.84 6.93 10.86
CA GLY A 133 7.06 6.76 12.29
C GLY A 133 8.52 6.42 12.60
N ASP A 134 8.75 5.41 13.44
CA ASP A 134 10.08 4.92 13.81
C ASP A 134 10.52 3.67 13.03
N GLY A 135 9.65 3.16 12.14
CA GLY A 135 9.92 1.95 11.36
C GLY A 135 9.86 0.65 12.15
N SER A 136 9.36 0.67 13.39
CA SER A 136 9.24 -0.51 14.25
C SER A 136 8.10 -1.46 13.84
N ASN A 137 7.18 -1.00 12.99
CA ASN A 137 6.09 -1.82 12.46
C ASN A 137 6.63 -3.11 11.83
N VAL A 138 6.08 -4.23 12.26
CA VAL A 138 6.42 -5.59 11.84
C VAL A 138 5.41 -6.06 10.80
N ARG A 139 5.91 -6.64 9.71
CA ARG A 139 5.11 -7.26 8.65
C ARG A 139 5.76 -8.56 8.22
N ASN A 140 4.93 -9.47 7.70
CA ASN A 140 5.36 -10.66 6.99
C ASN A 140 5.43 -10.34 5.49
N TYR A 141 6.55 -10.64 4.84
CA TYR A 141 6.74 -10.37 3.41
C TYR A 141 6.84 -11.68 2.63
N LEU A 142 5.83 -11.99 1.83
CA LEU A 142 5.78 -13.22 1.04
C LEU A 142 6.10 -12.92 -0.43
N TYR A 143 7.03 -13.68 -1.01
CA TYR A 143 7.45 -13.46 -2.39
C TYR A 143 6.36 -13.88 -3.38
N CYS A 144 6.16 -13.12 -4.45
CA CYS A 144 5.00 -13.27 -5.35
C CYS A 144 4.88 -14.64 -6.03
N GLU A 145 6.00 -15.33 -6.28
CA GLU A 145 5.98 -16.70 -6.83
C GLU A 145 5.39 -17.69 -5.81
N ASP A 146 5.76 -17.59 -4.53
CA ASP A 146 5.21 -18.44 -3.47
C ASP A 146 3.71 -18.18 -3.26
N VAL A 147 3.27 -16.92 -3.38
CA VAL A 147 1.85 -16.54 -3.37
C VAL A 147 1.11 -17.17 -4.56
N THR A 148 1.72 -17.17 -5.74
CA THR A 148 1.12 -17.77 -6.94
C THR A 148 0.98 -19.29 -6.77
N GLU A 149 1.99 -19.94 -6.19
CA GLU A 149 1.92 -21.37 -5.87
C GLU A 149 0.88 -21.68 -4.78
N ALA A 150 0.68 -20.79 -3.82
CA ALA A 150 -0.40 -20.91 -2.83
C ALA A 150 -1.77 -20.90 -3.52
N PHE A 151 -1.98 -19.96 -4.43
CA PHE A 151 -3.20 -19.89 -5.21
C PHE A 151 -3.43 -21.11 -6.08
N ASP A 152 -2.38 -21.63 -6.72
CA ASP A 152 -2.46 -22.87 -7.49
C ASP A 152 -2.84 -24.06 -6.60
N THR A 153 -2.22 -24.17 -5.43
CA THR A 153 -2.55 -25.21 -4.45
C THR A 153 -3.99 -25.12 -3.98
N ILE A 154 -4.48 -23.93 -3.64
CA ILE A 154 -5.86 -23.69 -3.20
C ILE A 154 -6.85 -23.93 -4.34
N LEU A 155 -6.49 -23.56 -5.57
CA LEU A 155 -7.34 -23.80 -6.74
C LEU A 155 -7.58 -25.30 -6.99
N HIS A 156 -6.56 -26.13 -6.78
CA HIS A 156 -6.64 -27.56 -7.03
C HIS A 156 -7.11 -28.38 -5.82
N ARG A 157 -6.65 -28.03 -4.62
CA ARG A 157 -6.80 -28.82 -3.40
C ARG A 157 -7.64 -28.13 -2.32
N GLY A 158 -7.97 -26.86 -2.49
CA GLY A 158 -8.81 -26.12 -1.56
C GLY A 158 -10.26 -26.63 -1.54
N GLU A 159 -10.84 -26.60 -0.35
CA GLU A 159 -12.21 -27.00 -0.07
C GLU A 159 -13.15 -25.81 -0.23
N VAL A 160 -14.29 -26.03 -0.88
CA VAL A 160 -15.34 -25.02 -1.03
C VAL A 160 -15.94 -24.68 0.34
N GLY A 161 -16.24 -23.39 0.56
CA GLY A 161 -16.74 -22.85 1.82
C GLY A 161 -15.65 -22.50 2.82
N HIS A 162 -14.37 -22.77 2.49
CA HIS A 162 -13.26 -22.56 3.41
C HIS A 162 -12.50 -21.27 3.10
N VAL A 163 -11.94 -20.71 4.17
CA VAL A 163 -10.91 -19.66 4.10
C VAL A 163 -9.53 -20.31 4.26
N TYR A 164 -8.51 -19.73 3.62
CA TYR A 164 -7.10 -20.12 3.77
C TYR A 164 -6.21 -18.89 3.97
N ASN A 165 -5.43 -18.89 5.05
CA ASN A 165 -4.37 -17.92 5.26
C ASN A 165 -3.14 -18.27 4.41
N VAL A 166 -2.59 -17.27 3.72
CA VAL A 166 -1.44 -17.37 2.81
C VAL A 166 -0.34 -16.45 3.33
N GLY A 167 0.69 -17.01 3.96
CA GLY A 167 1.67 -16.20 4.67
C GLY A 167 3.01 -16.87 4.91
N THR A 168 3.90 -16.08 5.49
CA THR A 168 5.23 -16.50 5.93
C THR A 168 5.33 -16.39 7.45
N ASP A 169 6.18 -17.23 8.07
CA ASP A 169 6.54 -17.06 9.48
C ASP A 169 7.68 -16.03 9.64
N GLU A 170 8.28 -15.55 8.53
CA GLU A 170 9.37 -14.57 8.55
C GLU A 170 8.82 -13.15 8.75
N GLU A 171 8.94 -12.65 9.98
CA GLU A 171 8.60 -11.27 10.36
C GLU A 171 9.77 -10.31 10.12
N LYS A 172 9.47 -9.11 9.62
CA LYS A 172 10.46 -8.03 9.47
C LYS A 172 9.91 -6.68 9.84
N LYS A 173 10.76 -5.87 10.49
CA LYS A 173 10.45 -4.47 10.69
C LYS A 173 10.67 -3.69 9.40
N VAL A 174 9.91 -2.61 9.22
CA VAL A 174 10.06 -1.71 8.08
C VAL A 174 11.49 -1.13 7.99
N ILE A 175 12.11 -0.83 9.14
CA ILE A 175 13.51 -0.38 9.21
C ILE A 175 14.49 -1.43 8.66
N ASP A 176 14.29 -2.71 8.97
CA ASP A 176 15.18 -3.79 8.54
C ASP A 176 15.13 -3.95 7.01
N VAL A 177 13.92 -3.83 6.42
CA VAL A 177 13.73 -3.81 4.96
C VAL A 177 14.51 -2.66 4.31
N ALA A 178 14.47 -1.46 4.89
CA ALA A 178 15.23 -0.31 4.39
C ALA A 178 16.75 -0.54 4.48
N MET A 179 17.22 -1.12 5.58
CA MET A 179 18.64 -1.47 5.79
C MET A 179 19.12 -2.52 4.79
N ASP A 180 18.33 -3.56 4.53
CA ASP A 180 18.65 -4.60 3.55
C ASP A 180 18.75 -4.02 2.13
N ILE A 181 17.83 -3.11 1.76
CA ILE A 181 17.90 -2.41 0.47
C ILE A 181 19.13 -1.51 0.40
N CYS A 182 19.44 -0.74 1.45
CA CYS A 182 20.67 0.07 1.49
C CYS A 182 21.92 -0.81 1.30
N ARG A 183 21.97 -1.97 1.96
CA ARG A 183 23.06 -2.94 1.82
C ARG A 183 23.22 -3.42 0.38
N LEU A 184 22.12 -3.77 -0.29
CA LEU A 184 22.15 -4.23 -1.69
C LEU A 184 22.67 -3.16 -2.67
N PHE A 185 22.40 -1.88 -2.38
CA PHE A 185 22.89 -0.74 -3.19
C PHE A 185 24.20 -0.13 -2.67
N SER A 186 24.83 -0.72 -1.65
CA SER A 186 26.04 -0.17 -0.99
C SER A 186 25.87 1.28 -0.50
N LEU A 187 24.67 1.63 -0.03
CA LEU A 187 24.33 2.94 0.53
C LEU A 187 24.48 2.92 2.05
N ASP A 188 24.93 4.04 2.63
CA ASP A 188 24.97 4.22 4.08
C ASP A 188 23.55 4.46 4.64
N PRO A 189 23.00 3.54 5.45
CA PRO A 189 21.66 3.68 6.02
C PRO A 189 21.50 4.96 6.84
N SER A 190 22.55 5.44 7.52
CA SER A 190 22.47 6.64 8.37
C SER A 190 22.19 7.92 7.58
N THR A 191 22.66 7.93 6.33
CA THR A 191 22.46 9.04 5.40
C THR A 191 21.13 8.91 4.65
N PHE A 192 20.79 7.69 4.21
CA PHE A 192 19.70 7.44 3.27
C PHE A 192 18.35 7.16 3.92
N ILE A 193 18.29 6.60 5.13
CA ILE A 193 17.03 6.40 5.84
C ILE A 193 16.56 7.73 6.45
N LYS A 194 15.31 8.11 6.20
CA LYS A 194 14.69 9.31 6.77
C LYS A 194 13.32 8.98 7.36
N PHE A 195 13.16 9.28 8.63
CA PHE A 195 11.87 9.17 9.31
C PHE A 195 10.97 10.33 8.90
N VAL A 196 9.70 10.02 8.62
CA VAL A 196 8.66 11.00 8.30
C VAL A 196 7.44 10.75 9.20
N GLU A 197 6.42 11.60 9.08
CA GLU A 197 5.18 11.47 9.83
C GLU A 197 4.60 10.05 9.73
N ASN A 198 4.10 9.53 10.85
CA ASN A 198 3.51 8.20 10.88
C ASN A 198 2.16 8.19 10.14
N ARG A 199 1.74 7.02 9.64
CA ARG A 199 0.38 6.86 9.12
C ARG A 199 -0.64 6.86 10.27
N PRO A 200 -1.82 7.45 10.06
CA PRO A 200 -2.95 7.23 10.95
C PRO A 200 -3.28 5.73 11.01
N PHE A 201 -3.49 5.20 12.22
CA PHE A 201 -3.88 3.79 12.45
C PHE A 201 -2.91 2.80 11.77
N ASN A 202 -1.61 3.06 11.92
CA ASN A 202 -0.57 2.17 11.41
C ASN A 202 -0.37 0.99 12.35
N ASP A 203 -1.15 -0.08 12.14
CA ASP A 203 -1.08 -1.30 12.94
C ASP A 203 0.38 -1.76 13.10
N LYS A 204 0.78 -2.09 14.32
CA LYS A 204 2.18 -2.43 14.57
C LYS A 204 2.56 -3.78 14.01
N ARG A 205 1.69 -4.78 14.13
CA ARG A 205 1.98 -6.16 13.75
C ARG A 205 0.75 -6.82 13.14
N TYR A 206 0.96 -7.57 12.07
CA TYR A 206 0.01 -8.56 11.57
C TYR A 206 0.67 -9.91 11.69
N PHE A 207 -0.01 -10.89 12.28
CA PHE A 207 0.52 -12.23 12.46
C PHE A 207 -0.56 -13.26 12.11
N LEU A 208 -0.26 -14.13 11.15
CA LEU A 208 -1.18 -15.15 10.64
C LEU A 208 -0.76 -16.55 11.09
N ASP A 209 -1.74 -17.40 11.38
CA ASP A 209 -1.55 -18.86 11.37
C ASP A 209 -1.82 -19.38 9.95
N THR A 210 -0.84 -20.07 9.35
CA THR A 210 -0.88 -20.64 7.99
C THR A 210 -1.03 -22.16 7.95
N GLN A 211 -1.22 -22.81 9.10
CA GLN A 211 -1.21 -24.28 9.22
C GLN A 211 -2.25 -24.96 8.33
N LYS A 212 -3.42 -24.33 8.13
CA LYS A 212 -4.49 -24.88 7.29
C LYS A 212 -4.07 -25.03 5.83
N LEU A 213 -3.38 -24.04 5.28
CA LEU A 213 -2.84 -24.11 3.92
C LEU A 213 -1.65 -25.10 3.85
N ARG A 214 -0.79 -25.12 4.88
CA ARG A 214 0.31 -26.08 4.97
C ARG A 214 -0.16 -27.54 4.91
N ARG A 215 -1.31 -27.85 5.51
CA ARG A 215 -1.95 -29.19 5.41
C ARG A 215 -2.38 -29.57 3.99
N LEU A 216 -2.54 -28.62 3.06
CA LEU A 216 -2.77 -28.91 1.63
C LEU A 216 -1.47 -29.22 0.85
N GLY A 217 -0.31 -29.16 1.53
CA GLY A 217 1.00 -29.42 0.96
C GLY A 217 1.70 -28.19 0.39
N TRP A 218 1.24 -26.97 0.73
CA TRP A 218 1.94 -25.74 0.37
C TRP A 218 2.89 -25.30 1.48
N SER A 219 4.06 -24.81 1.08
CA SER A 219 4.97 -24.09 1.97
C SER A 219 5.74 -23.09 1.11
N GLU A 220 6.01 -21.91 1.66
CA GLU A 220 6.92 -20.97 1.03
C GLU A 220 8.30 -21.60 0.77
N LYS A 221 8.92 -21.21 -0.34
CA LYS A 221 10.22 -21.72 -0.78
C LYS A 221 11.26 -20.61 -0.87
N THR A 222 10.84 -19.37 -1.11
CA THR A 222 11.75 -18.25 -1.31
C THR A 222 12.06 -17.56 0.02
N LYS A 223 13.31 -17.63 0.45
CA LYS A 223 13.81 -16.84 1.58
C LYS A 223 13.81 -15.36 1.22
N TRP A 224 13.65 -14.49 2.21
CA TRP A 224 13.68 -13.04 2.01
C TRP A 224 14.85 -12.53 1.16
N ASP A 225 16.08 -12.91 1.50
CA ASP A 225 17.28 -12.38 0.82
C ASP A 225 17.28 -12.71 -0.68
N ASP A 226 16.84 -13.92 -1.03
CA ASP A 226 16.74 -14.37 -2.41
C ASP A 226 15.62 -13.66 -3.15
N GLY A 227 14.44 -13.55 -2.53
CA GLY A 227 13.30 -12.85 -3.12
C GLY A 227 13.58 -11.35 -3.30
N LEU A 228 14.23 -10.70 -2.33
CA LEU A 228 14.58 -9.29 -2.40
C LEU A 228 15.59 -9.05 -3.53
N ARG A 229 16.59 -9.93 -3.68
CA ARG A 229 17.55 -9.88 -4.79
C ARG A 229 16.85 -10.03 -6.15
N LYS A 230 16.01 -11.05 -6.32
CA LYS A 230 15.21 -11.25 -7.55
C LYS A 230 14.35 -10.02 -7.88
N THR A 231 13.71 -9.46 -6.85
CA THR A 231 12.88 -8.26 -6.98
C THR A 231 13.71 -7.07 -7.45
N MET A 232 14.84 -6.79 -6.79
CA MET A 232 15.76 -5.72 -7.16
C MET A 232 16.27 -5.89 -8.59
N GLU A 233 16.74 -7.08 -8.96
CA GLU A 233 17.21 -7.37 -10.32
C GLU A 233 16.16 -7.05 -11.38
N TRP A 234 14.89 -7.35 -11.11
CA TRP A 234 13.80 -7.02 -12.01
C TRP A 234 13.62 -5.50 -12.16
N TYR A 235 13.61 -4.71 -11.08
CA TYR A 235 13.50 -3.24 -11.18
C TYR A 235 14.71 -2.61 -11.86
N VAL A 236 15.91 -3.12 -11.62
CA VAL A 236 17.14 -2.65 -12.28
C VAL A 236 17.09 -2.91 -13.78
N ARG A 237 16.55 -4.06 -14.21
CA ARG A 237 16.37 -4.39 -15.63
C ARG A 237 15.19 -3.65 -16.28
N ASN A 238 14.25 -3.13 -15.49
CA ASN A 238 13.00 -2.52 -15.96
C ASN A 238 12.72 -1.16 -15.30
N PRO A 239 13.65 -0.18 -15.37
CA PRO A 239 13.55 1.08 -14.61
C PRO A 239 12.34 1.95 -15.01
N ASP A 240 11.91 1.86 -16.28
CA ASP A 240 10.88 2.71 -16.87
C ASP A 240 9.54 1.98 -17.10
N TRP A 241 9.36 0.79 -16.52
CA TRP A 241 8.19 -0.08 -16.76
C TRP A 241 6.83 0.63 -16.63
N TRP A 242 6.71 1.53 -15.64
CA TRP A 242 5.47 2.25 -15.32
C TRP A 242 5.40 3.68 -15.87
N GLY A 243 6.43 4.16 -16.58
CA GLY A 243 6.53 5.57 -16.98
C GLY A 243 6.72 6.52 -15.79
N ASP A 244 5.96 7.62 -15.73
CA ASP A 244 6.08 8.60 -14.64
C ASP A 244 5.46 8.08 -13.33
N ILE A 245 6.33 7.82 -12.37
CA ILE A 245 6.01 7.33 -11.03
C ILE A 245 6.32 8.35 -9.93
N SER A 246 6.57 9.62 -10.30
CA SER A 246 7.05 10.64 -9.36
C SER A 246 6.12 10.82 -8.16
N ALA A 247 4.80 10.77 -8.39
CA ALA A 247 3.80 10.84 -7.32
C ALA A 247 3.80 9.61 -6.40
N ALA A 248 4.02 8.41 -6.95
CA ALA A 248 4.03 7.15 -6.20
C ALA A 248 5.23 7.08 -5.22
N LEU A 249 6.35 7.72 -5.59
CA LEU A 249 7.57 7.76 -4.78
C LEU A 249 7.51 8.77 -3.61
N LEU A 250 6.42 9.54 -3.47
CA LEU A 250 6.23 10.41 -2.32
C LEU A 250 6.05 9.58 -1.04
N PRO A 251 6.48 10.10 0.14
CA PRO A 251 6.28 9.41 1.41
C PRO A 251 4.81 9.12 1.71
N HIS A 252 3.94 10.11 1.50
CA HIS A 252 2.48 9.96 1.59
C HIS A 252 1.88 10.31 0.22
N PRO A 253 1.70 9.32 -0.67
CA PRO A 253 1.00 9.54 -1.94
C PRO A 253 -0.45 9.87 -1.57
N ARG A 254 -0.85 11.13 -1.67
CA ARG A 254 -2.27 11.50 -1.57
C ARG A 254 -2.82 11.55 -2.99
N MET A 255 -3.80 10.72 -3.31
CA MET A 255 -4.68 11.03 -4.42
C MET A 255 -5.34 12.37 -4.13
N LEU A 256 -5.25 13.33 -5.06
CA LEU A 256 -6.04 14.56 -5.03
C LEU A 256 -7.51 14.17 -5.27
N SER A 257 -8.20 13.67 -4.24
CA SER A 257 -9.62 13.32 -4.34
C SER A 257 -10.44 14.19 -3.40
N PHE A 258 -11.37 14.94 -4.02
CA PHE A 258 -12.38 15.91 -3.54
C PHE A 258 -12.01 17.40 -3.46
N PRO A 259 -12.68 18.28 -4.25
CA PRO A 259 -12.54 19.75 -4.20
C PRO A 259 -12.96 20.41 -2.88
N TRP A 260 -13.60 19.66 -1.97
CA TRP A 260 -14.25 20.21 -0.78
C TRP A 260 -13.32 20.36 0.43
N ILE A 261 -12.15 19.71 0.41
CA ILE A 261 -11.11 19.97 1.41
C ILE A 261 -10.33 21.18 0.91
N ARG A 262 -10.73 22.38 1.38
CA ARG A 262 -10.12 23.66 1.02
C ARG A 262 -8.60 23.61 1.20
N LYS A 263 -7.89 24.18 0.24
CA LYS A 263 -6.43 24.40 0.18
C LYS A 263 -5.83 25.26 1.32
N GLU A 264 -6.55 25.54 2.40
CA GLU A 264 -6.16 26.59 3.36
C GLU A 264 -5.20 26.14 4.48
N HIS A 265 -4.80 24.87 4.55
CA HIS A 265 -3.95 24.37 5.65
C HIS A 265 -2.63 23.72 5.24
N ILE A 266 -2.09 24.07 4.07
CA ILE A 266 -0.71 23.67 3.73
C ILE A 266 0.07 24.90 3.26
N LYS A 267 0.50 25.72 4.23
CA LYS A 267 1.68 26.58 4.01
C LYS A 267 2.91 25.71 4.25
N VAL A 268 3.50 25.24 3.15
CA VAL A 268 4.86 24.70 3.16
C VAL A 268 5.77 25.87 3.55
N GLY A 269 6.35 25.80 4.75
CA GLY A 269 7.30 26.79 5.23
C GLY A 269 8.59 26.68 4.43
N VAL A 270 8.75 27.57 3.45
CA VAL A 270 10.03 27.84 2.80
C VAL A 270 10.42 29.29 3.13
N ASN A 271 11.55 29.36 3.83
CA ASN A 271 12.56 30.40 3.85
C ASN A 271 12.43 31.71 4.66
N GLU A 272 13.56 31.91 5.35
CA GLU A 272 14.41 33.10 5.36
C GLU A 272 14.20 34.12 6.48
N SER A 273 15.19 34.07 7.36
CA SER A 273 15.68 35.10 8.26
C SER A 273 15.71 36.51 7.67
N SER A 274 15.14 37.46 8.39
CA SER A 274 15.78 38.77 8.66
C SER A 274 15.08 39.47 9.82
N HIS A 275 15.76 39.54 10.96
CA HIS A 275 15.41 40.44 12.07
C HIS A 275 15.91 41.87 11.76
N ALA A 276 15.01 42.85 11.78
CA ALA A 276 15.24 44.19 12.34
C ALA A 276 13.91 45.00 12.36
N PRO A 277 13.71 45.93 13.32
CA PRO A 277 12.38 46.33 13.77
C PRO A 277 11.79 47.54 13.04
N GLN A 278 10.46 47.62 13.13
CA GLN A 278 9.62 48.72 12.66
C GLN A 278 9.95 50.03 13.38
N ASN A 279 10.14 51.12 12.61
CA ASN A 279 9.81 52.47 13.06
C ASN A 279 8.85 53.08 12.04
N SER A 280 7.66 53.41 12.52
CA SER A 280 6.67 54.26 11.88
C SER A 280 7.10 55.71 11.98
N GLU A 281 7.05 56.48 10.89
CA GLU A 281 6.56 57.86 10.92
C GLU A 281 6.30 58.41 9.52
N GLN A 282 5.38 59.37 9.50
CA GLN A 282 4.67 59.95 8.37
C GLN A 282 5.59 60.83 7.51
N GLU A 283 5.27 60.98 6.22
CA GLU A 283 5.09 62.32 5.62
C GLU A 283 4.47 62.25 4.22
N GLN A 284 3.43 63.07 4.02
CA GLN A 284 2.80 63.39 2.75
C GLN A 284 3.73 64.30 1.92
N ILE A 285 3.66 64.24 0.59
CA ILE A 285 3.62 65.43 -0.31
C ILE A 285 3.24 65.01 -1.75
N ARG A 286 2.25 65.72 -2.30
CA ARG A 286 1.80 65.72 -3.71
C ARG A 286 2.86 66.33 -4.64
N CYS A 287 3.04 65.80 -5.86
CA CYS A 287 2.71 66.54 -7.11
C CYS A 287 3.03 65.81 -8.43
N ARG A 288 2.01 65.82 -9.31
CA ARG A 288 2.01 66.09 -10.77
C ARG A 288 2.88 65.28 -11.76
N LYS A 289 2.13 64.56 -12.62
CA LYS A 289 2.17 64.50 -14.10
C LYS A 289 3.53 64.69 -14.80
N LYS A 290 3.93 63.69 -15.58
CA LYS A 290 4.29 63.83 -17.02
C LYS A 290 4.12 62.48 -17.73
N GLY A 291 3.58 62.57 -18.95
CA GLY A 291 3.29 61.44 -19.86
C GLY A 291 4.53 60.88 -20.58
N PRO A 292 4.33 60.12 -21.67
CA PRO A 292 5.07 58.90 -21.96
C PRO A 292 6.28 59.11 -22.88
N ILE A 293 7.27 58.21 -22.78
CA ILE A 293 8.25 58.00 -23.84
C ILE A 293 8.33 56.50 -24.11
N ALA A 294 7.77 56.10 -25.24
CA ALA A 294 8.09 54.86 -25.92
C ALA A 294 9.46 55.02 -26.60
N LEU A 295 10.26 53.95 -26.67
CA LEU A 295 11.11 53.67 -27.83
C LEU A 295 11.70 52.23 -27.78
N ARG A 296 11.33 51.49 -28.84
CA ARG A 296 12.11 50.50 -29.61
C ARG A 296 12.51 49.16 -28.99
N LYS A 297 11.77 48.15 -29.46
CA LYS A 297 12.27 46.85 -29.91
C LYS A 297 13.40 47.02 -30.94
N SER A 298 14.45 46.22 -30.82
CA SER A 298 15.17 45.67 -31.97
C SER A 298 15.64 44.25 -31.64
N ARG A 299 15.05 43.28 -32.34
CA ARG A 299 15.62 41.96 -32.57
C ARG A 299 16.69 42.11 -33.65
N LEU A 300 17.87 41.56 -33.41
CA LEU A 300 18.57 40.59 -34.26
C LEU A 300 19.56 39.86 -33.35
#